data_AF-A0A5B2TLN4-F1
#
_entry.id   AF-A0A5B2TLN4-F1
#
_cell.length_a   1.000
_cell.length_b   1.000
_cell.length_c   1.000
_cell.angle_alpha   90.00
_cell.angle_beta   90.00
_cell.angle_gamma   90.00
#
_symmetry.space_group_name_H-M   'P 1'
#
loop_
_entity.id
_entity.type
_entity.pdbx_description
1 polymer ?
#
loop_
_entity_poly.entity_id
_entity_poly.type
_entity_poly.pdbx_seq_one_letter_code
_entity_poly.pdbx_strand_id
1 'polypeptide(L)' 'MNTLTILALSWQHILIVAILLVLLFGGKKIPELMRGVGSGIKEFKDAVKEEDKPGSEKKTTSNDNNSPSN' A
#
# COMPACT_ATOMS: atom_id res chain seq x y z
N MET A 1 31.18 12.37 17.23
CA MET A 1 30.04 12.20 18.17
C MET A 1 28.72 12.00 17.41
N ASN A 2 28.52 12.74 16.32
CA ASN A 2 27.51 12.61 15.27
C ASN A 2 27.47 11.25 14.50
N THR A 3 28.54 10.48 14.43
CA THR A 3 28.52 9.15 13.77
C THR A 3 27.66 8.13 14.56
N LEU A 4 27.65 8.22 15.89
CA LEU A 4 26.82 7.38 16.76
C LEU A 4 25.32 7.66 16.60
N THR A 5 24.94 8.92 16.37
CA THR A 5 23.55 9.30 16.09
C THR A 5 23.06 8.86 14.71
N ILE A 6 23.96 8.67 13.74
CA ILE A 6 23.63 8.15 12.41
C ILE A 6 23.45 6.62 12.45
N LEU A 7 24.26 5.92 13.24
CA LEU A 7 24.16 4.47 13.45
C LEU A 7 22.96 4.10 14.33
N ALA A 8 22.65 4.90 15.34
CA ALA A 8 21.40 4.83 16.09
C ALA A 8 20.30 5.52 15.28
N LEU A 9 19.82 4.86 14.22
CA LEU A 9 18.78 5.34 13.30
C LEU A 9 17.50 5.76 14.06
N SER A 10 17.50 6.99 14.55
CA SER A 10 16.33 7.64 15.14
C SER A 10 15.32 7.93 14.02
N TRP A 11 14.04 7.85 14.34
CA TRP A 11 12.91 8.19 13.46
C TRP A 11 13.08 9.55 12.75
N GLN A 12 13.81 10.48 13.37
CA GLN A 12 14.14 11.78 12.80
C GLN A 12 14.95 11.70 11.50
N HIS A 13 15.90 10.76 11.38
CA HIS A 13 16.70 10.59 10.16
C HIS A 13 15.85 10.05 9.01
N ILE A 14 14.97 9.09 9.28
CA ILE A 14 14.02 8.56 8.30
C ILE A 14 13.13 9.69 7.78
N LEU A 15 12.68 10.58 8.66
CA LEU A 15 11.85 11.73 8.31
C LEU A 15 12.60 12.72 7.39
N ILE A 16 13.88 12.97 7.67
CA ILE A 16 14.75 13.84 6.86
C ILE A 16 14.97 13.25 5.46
N VAL A 17 15.26 11.95 5.37
CA VAL A 17 15.41 11.26 4.08
C VAL A 17 14.09 11.25 3.31
N ALA A 18 12.97 11.01 3.98
CA ALA A 18 11.64 11.06 3.36
C ALA A 18 11.34 12.44 2.78
N ILE A 19 11.66 13.52 3.50
CA ILE A 19 11.52 14.90 3.01
C ILE A 19 12.39 15.11 1.76
N LEU A 20 13.65 14.67 1.76
CA LEU A 20 14.52 14.77 0.58
C LEU A 20 13.94 14.01 -0.62
N LEU A 21 13.45 12.79 -0.43
CA LEU A 21 12.78 12.03 -1.50
C LEU A 21 11.54 12.76 -2.03
N VAL A 22 10.76 13.39 -1.16
CA VAL A 22 9.59 14.19 -1.55
C VAL A 22 10.00 15.45 -2.32
N LEU A 23 11.13 16.08 -2.00
CA LEU A 23 11.67 17.21 -2.77
C LEU A 23 12.18 16.79 -4.15
N LEU A 24 12.85 15.64 -4.25
CA LEU A 24 13.40 15.13 -5.51
C LEU A 24 12.33 14.58 -6.45
N PHE A 25 11.40 13.77 -5.92
CA PHE A 25 10.39 13.07 -6.71
C PHE A 25 9.01 13.76 -6.68
N GLY A 26 8.80 14.72 -5.77
CA GLY A 26 7.51 15.36 -5.54
C GLY A 26 6.61 14.53 -4.62
N GLY A 27 5.80 15.21 -3.80
CA GLY A 27 4.87 14.56 -2.85
C GLY A 27 3.78 13.69 -3.48
N LYS A 28 3.57 13.80 -4.80
CA LYS A 28 2.58 13.01 -5.54
C LYS A 28 3.09 11.64 -5.99
N LYS A 29 4.40 11.45 -6.13
CA LYS A 29 4.98 10.19 -6.65
C LYS A 29 5.02 9.07 -5.62
N ILE A 30 5.28 9.38 -4.35
CA ILE A 30 5.29 8.37 -3.27
C ILE A 30 3.90 7.69 -3.12
N PRO A 31 2.77 8.43 -3.04
CA PRO A 31 1.44 7.82 -2.97
C PRO A 31 1.07 7.03 -4.23
N GLU A 32 1.43 7.52 -5.42
CA GLU A 32 1.17 6.86 -6.70
C GLU A 32 1.87 5.50 -6.78
N LEU A 33 3.14 5.44 -6.36
CA LEU A 33 3.92 4.21 -6.28
C LEU A 33 3.36 3.24 -5.22
N MET A 34 3.02 3.74 -4.02
CA MET A 34 2.39 2.92 -2.98
C MET A 34 1.05 2.35 -3.44
N ARG A 35 0.25 3.12 -4.18
CA ARG A 35 -1.04 2.67 -4.73
C ARG A 35 -0.83 1.53 -5.72
N GLY A 36 0.13 1.66 -6.64
CA GLY A 36 0.46 0.61 -7.61
C GLY A 36 1.00 -0.66 -6.96
N VAL A 37 1.98 -0.52 -6.06
CA VAL A 37 2.57 -1.65 -5.32
C VAL A 37 1.53 -2.32 -4.41
N GLY A 38 0.68 -1.53 -3.73
CA GLY A 38 -0.37 -2.03 -2.85
C GLY A 38 -1.43 -2.84 -3.59
N SER A 39 -1.86 -2.39 -4.79
CA SER A 39 -2.77 -3.15 -5.64
C SER A 39 -2.14 -4.46 -6.11
N GLY A 40 -0.87 -4.43 -6.57
CA GLY A 40 -0.16 -5.64 -7.00
C GLY A 40 0.03 -6.67 -5.87
N ILE A 41 0.38 -6.22 -4.66
CA ILE A 41 0.47 -7.11 -3.47
C ILE A 41 -0.91 -7.68 -3.11
N LYS A 42 -1.98 -6.89 -3.25
CA LYS A 42 -3.35 -7.36 -2.98
C LYS A 42 -3.76 -8.45 -3.97
N GLU A 43 -3.60 -8.22 -5.27
CA GLU A 43 -3.90 -9.18 -6.33
C GLU A 43 -3.07 -10.46 -6.18
N PHE A 44 -1.78 -10.32 -5.89
CA PHE A 44 -0.89 -11.46 -5.62
C PHE A 44 -1.39 -12.29 -4.42
N LYS A 45 -1.79 -11.63 -3.33
CA LYS A 45 -2.31 -12.32 -2.15
C LYS A 45 -3.67 -12.98 -2.39
N ASP A 46 -4.52 -12.36 -3.21
CA ASP A 46 -5.83 -12.90 -3.57
C ASP A 46 -5.66 -14.17 -4.44
N ALA A 47 -4.75 -14.16 -5.42
CA ALA A 47 -4.44 -15.31 -6.26
C ALA A 47 -3.84 -16.49 -5.47
N VAL A 48 -2.86 -16.22 -4.60
CA VAL A 48 -2.25 -17.27 -3.76
C VAL A 48 -3.29 -17.91 -2.82
N LYS A 49 -4.24 -17.13 -2.29
CA LYS A 49 -5.31 -17.66 -1.43
C LYS A 49 -6.36 -18.48 -2.19
N GLU A 50 -6.53 -18.21 -3.49
CA GLU A 50 -7.45 -18.93 -4.36
C GLU A 50 -6.87 -20.29 -4.75
N GLU A 51 -5.54 -20.39 -4.90
CA GLU A 51 -4.84 -21.66 -5.14
C GLU A 51 -4.86 -22.60 -3.91
N ASP A 52 -4.88 -22.05 -2.70
CA ASP A 52 -4.93 -22.83 -1.44
C ASP A 52 -6.34 -23.29 -1.01
N LYS A 53 -7.40 -22.91 -1.74
CA LYS A 53 -8.78 -23.33 -1.43
C LYS A 53 -9.45 -24.03 -2.62
N PRO A 54 -9.79 -25.33 -2.53
CA PRO A 54 -10.63 -25.96 -3.52
C PRO A 54 -12.06 -25.39 -3.39
N GLY A 55 -12.39 -24.43 -4.25
CA GLY A 55 -13.74 -23.94 -4.49
C GLY A 55 -14.24 -22.90 -3.48
N SER A 56 -14.16 -21.62 -3.82
CA SER A 56 -15.01 -20.56 -3.23
C SER A 56 -15.01 -19.29 -4.10
N GLU A 57 -15.92 -19.29 -5.06
CA GLU A 57 -16.80 -18.18 -5.45
C GLU A 57 -16.28 -16.72 -5.38
N LYS A 58 -16.09 -16.17 -6.59
CA LYS A 58 -15.99 -14.77 -6.98
C LYS A 58 -16.96 -13.83 -6.22
N LYS A 59 -16.46 -13.06 -5.25
CA LYS A 59 -17.15 -11.86 -4.72
C LYS A 59 -16.93 -10.66 -5.66
N THR A 60 -17.73 -10.57 -6.71
CA THR A 60 -18.08 -9.30 -7.34
C THR A 60 -18.85 -8.47 -6.33
N THR A 61 -18.22 -7.42 -5.79
CA THR A 61 -18.93 -6.39 -5.00
C THR A 61 -19.35 -5.30 -5.98
N SER A 62 -20.40 -5.57 -6.76
CA SER A 62 -21.18 -4.50 -7.40
C SER A 62 -22.18 -4.03 -6.35
N ASN A 63 -21.97 -2.82 -5.85
CA ASN A 63 -23.03 -2.05 -5.19
C ASN A 63 -24.16 -1.86 -6.19
N ASP A 64 -25.27 -2.58 -6.01
CA ASP A 64 -26.57 -2.20 -6.57
C ASP A 64 -27.55 -2.10 -5.41
N ASN A 65 -27.64 -0.91 -4.84
CA ASN A 65 -28.72 -0.55 -3.93
C ASN A 65 -29.99 -0.33 -4.76
N ASN A 66 -30.65 -1.41 -5.17
CA ASN A 66 -32.05 -1.33 -5.57
C ASN A 66 -32.91 -1.62 -4.34
N SER A 67 -33.47 -0.56 -3.77
CA SER A 67 -34.62 -0.62 -2.88
C SER A 67 -35.88 -0.57 -3.73
N PRO A 68 -36.68 -1.64 -3.76
CA PRO A 68 -38.11 -1.51 -4.00
C PRO A 68 -38.85 -2.06 -2.78
N SER A 69 -39.29 -1.17 -1.89
CA SER A 69 -40.44 -1.48 -1.04
C SER A 69 -41.61 -0.65 -1.56
N ASN A 70 -42.59 -1.37 -2.11
CA ASN A 70 -43.98 -0.96 -2.12
C ASN A 70 -44.45 -0.67 -0.69
#